data_AF-A0A965NPF4-F1
#
_entry.id   AF-A0A965NPF4-F1
#
_cell.length_a   1.000
_cell.length_b   1.000
_cell.length_c   1.000
_cell.angle_alpha   90.00
_cell.angle_beta   90.00
_cell.angle_gamma   90.00
#
_symmetry.space_group_name_H-M   'P 1'
#
loop_
_entity.id
_entity.type
_entity.pdbx_description
1 polymer ?
#
loop_
_entity_poly.entity_id
_entity_poly.type
_entity_poly.pdbx_seq_one_letter_code
_entity_poly.pdbx_strand_id
1 'polypeptide(L)'
;NMADRYVSDRFLPDKAIDLIDEAGSRLRIKRMTAPAELREFDEKISAARKEKESAIDGQDFEKAASFRDLEKTLASEKSEAEKNWKATDLDKVTEVDEELIAQVLSIATGIPVFKLTEEETARLLRMEDELHKRVIGQDQAIKALSQYVGYDEGGQLTEKVRRRPFSVVLFDEIEKAHPDIFNSLLQVLEDGRLTDSQGRVVDFKNTVIIMTTNLGTKDISKGAGLGFANSSDDLSNYERMKAKVGDELKSHFRPEFLNRIDDIVVFHQLHKEEIIQIVDLMIASLDERLKVKDMGIELTQAAKDLLAARGYDPLLGARPLRRTIQREIEDSLSERILFSELKAGEIIVVDVEGEGADAKFTFTGSPKAITPDSPEDLAQAPTA
;
A
#
# COMPACT_ATOMS: atom_id res chain seq x y z
N ASN A 1 -26.20 -3.36 -9.44
CA ASN A 1 -25.54 -2.70 -10.60
C ASN A 1 -24.02 -2.68 -10.40
N MET A 2 -23.36 -3.85 -10.44
CA MET A 2 -21.90 -3.95 -10.27
C MET A 2 -21.16 -3.70 -11.60
N ALA A 3 -21.64 -4.30 -12.69
CA ALA A 3 -21.07 -4.08 -14.03
C ALA A 3 -21.02 -2.59 -14.42
N ASP A 4 -22.02 -1.80 -13.99
CA ASP A 4 -22.04 -0.38 -14.30
C ASP A 4 -20.96 0.43 -13.58
N ARG A 5 -20.64 0.05 -12.33
CA ARG A 5 -19.71 0.77 -11.47
C ARG A 5 -18.25 0.38 -11.72
N TYR A 6 -17.98 -0.90 -11.96
CA TYR A 6 -16.61 -1.44 -11.96
C TYR A 6 -16.06 -1.72 -13.36
N VAL A 7 -16.91 -1.78 -14.40
CA VAL A 7 -16.49 -2.01 -15.79
C VAL A 7 -16.84 -0.78 -16.62
N SER A 8 -15.82 0.04 -16.86
CA SER A 8 -15.93 1.35 -17.53
C SER A 8 -15.57 1.32 -19.02
N ASP A 9 -14.95 0.25 -19.50
CA ASP A 9 -14.48 0.09 -20.89
C ASP A 9 -15.56 -0.41 -21.86
N ARG A 10 -16.72 -0.86 -21.34
CA ARG A 10 -17.83 -1.43 -22.11
C ARG A 10 -19.19 -0.85 -21.70
N PHE A 11 -20.18 -1.00 -22.58
CA PHE A 11 -21.55 -0.52 -22.37
C PHE A 11 -22.49 -1.63 -21.90
N LEU A 12 -23.54 -1.26 -21.14
CA LEU A 12 -24.67 -2.17 -20.88
C LEU A 12 -25.48 -2.37 -22.17
N PRO A 13 -26.05 -3.56 -22.42
CA PRO A 13 -26.06 -4.75 -21.55
C PRO A 13 -24.85 -5.68 -21.72
N ASP A 14 -24.01 -5.45 -22.73
CA ASP A 14 -22.92 -6.34 -23.15
C ASP A 14 -22.00 -6.73 -22.00
N LYS A 15 -21.51 -5.74 -21.24
CA LYS A 15 -20.65 -5.97 -20.08
C LYS A 15 -21.26 -6.83 -18.97
N ALA A 16 -22.59 -6.80 -18.82
CA ALA A 16 -23.26 -7.61 -17.82
C ALA A 16 -23.39 -9.07 -18.28
N ILE A 17 -23.59 -9.28 -19.58
CA ILE A 17 -23.66 -10.62 -20.18
C ILE A 17 -22.29 -11.29 -20.09
N ASP A 18 -21.21 -10.59 -20.43
CA ASP A 18 -19.84 -11.09 -20.34
C ASP A 18 -19.48 -11.56 -18.92
N LEU A 19 -19.83 -10.77 -17.90
CA LEU A 19 -19.60 -11.12 -16.50
C LEU A 19 -20.34 -12.38 -16.07
N ILE A 20 -21.59 -12.54 -16.52
CA ILE A 20 -22.40 -13.72 -16.22
C ILE A 20 -21.83 -14.94 -16.93
N ASP A 21 -21.38 -14.80 -18.18
CA ASP A 21 -20.80 -15.89 -18.96
C ASP A 21 -19.45 -16.34 -18.39
N GLU A 22 -18.60 -15.40 -17.98
CA GLU A 22 -17.32 -15.69 -17.33
C GLU A 22 -17.51 -16.35 -15.96
N ALA A 23 -18.45 -15.83 -15.14
CA ALA A 23 -18.83 -16.45 -13.88
C ALA A 23 -19.38 -17.87 -14.07
N GLY A 24 -20.28 -18.07 -15.05
CA GLY A 24 -20.84 -19.37 -15.39
C GLY A 24 -19.79 -20.38 -15.86
N SER A 25 -18.88 -19.94 -16.73
CA SER A 25 -17.74 -20.74 -17.21
C SER A 25 -16.81 -21.14 -16.06
N ARG A 26 -16.53 -20.22 -15.14
CA ARG A 26 -15.67 -20.47 -13.98
C ARG A 26 -16.30 -21.45 -12.99
N LEU A 27 -17.60 -21.30 -12.73
CA LEU A 27 -18.37 -22.24 -11.91
C LEU A 27 -18.33 -23.66 -12.51
N ARG A 28 -18.46 -23.74 -13.83
CA ARG A 28 -18.34 -25.00 -14.57
C ARG A 28 -16.93 -25.59 -14.51
N ILE A 29 -15.87 -24.78 -14.59
CA ILE A 29 -14.48 -25.27 -14.42
C ILE A 29 -14.26 -25.79 -13.00
N LYS A 30 -14.75 -25.06 -11.97
CA LYS A 30 -14.65 -25.50 -10.57
C LYS A 30 -15.34 -26.85 -10.35
N ARG A 31 -16.45 -27.11 -11.04
CA ARG A 31 -17.17 -28.39 -11.06
C ARG A 31 -16.52 -29.49 -11.90
N MET A 32 -15.72 -29.15 -12.90
CA MET A 32 -14.94 -30.15 -13.66
C MET A 32 -13.63 -30.50 -12.96
N THR A 33 -13.19 -29.66 -12.01
CA THR A 33 -11.99 -29.88 -11.23
C THR A 33 -12.29 -30.83 -10.09
N ALA A 34 -11.48 -31.88 -9.97
CA ALA A 34 -11.65 -32.86 -8.89
C ALA A 34 -11.51 -32.18 -7.51
N PRO A 35 -12.46 -32.42 -6.58
CA PRO A 35 -12.39 -32.00 -5.19
C PRO A 35 -11.06 -32.35 -4.51
N ALA A 36 -10.68 -31.58 -3.48
CA ALA A 36 -9.47 -31.81 -2.70
C ALA A 36 -9.41 -33.24 -2.14
N GLU A 37 -10.55 -33.79 -1.68
CA GLU A 37 -10.66 -35.16 -1.20
C GLU A 37 -10.24 -36.20 -2.26
N LEU A 38 -10.61 -36.00 -3.54
CA LEU A 38 -10.23 -36.90 -4.63
C LEU A 38 -8.74 -36.78 -4.97
N ARG A 39 -8.14 -35.59 -4.83
CA ARG A 39 -6.68 -35.39 -4.94
C ARG A 39 -5.92 -36.07 -3.80
N GLU A 40 -6.43 -36.03 -2.58
CA GLU A 40 -5.81 -36.74 -1.45
C GLU A 40 -5.77 -38.26 -1.68
N PHE A 41 -6.82 -38.84 -2.27
CA PHE A 41 -6.79 -40.26 -2.65
C PHE A 41 -5.69 -40.54 -3.69
N ASP A 42 -5.50 -39.68 -4.69
CA ASP A 42 -4.42 -39.83 -5.66
C ASP A 42 -3.02 -39.74 -5.03
N GLU A 43 -2.83 -38.82 -4.09
CA GLU A 43 -1.58 -38.69 -3.34
C GLU A 43 -1.32 -39.92 -2.46
N LYS A 44 -2.34 -40.42 -1.74
CA LYS A 44 -2.25 -41.63 -0.91
C LYS A 44 -1.97 -42.89 -1.74
N ILE A 45 -2.61 -43.04 -2.90
CA ILE A 45 -2.36 -44.15 -3.84
C ILE A 45 -0.93 -44.07 -4.38
N SER A 46 -0.46 -42.88 -4.76
CA SER A 46 0.92 -42.67 -5.22
C SER A 46 1.94 -43.02 -4.16
N ALA A 47 1.72 -42.58 -2.91
CA ALA A 47 2.56 -42.91 -1.77
C ALA A 47 2.59 -44.43 -1.50
N ALA A 48 1.43 -45.08 -1.43
CA ALA A 48 1.33 -46.53 -1.24
C ALA A 48 2.03 -47.31 -2.37
N ARG A 49 1.93 -46.83 -3.62
CA ARG A 49 2.60 -47.43 -4.76
C ARG A 49 4.13 -47.33 -4.67
N LYS A 50 4.65 -46.18 -4.21
CA LYS A 50 6.09 -45.96 -4.00
C LYS A 50 6.64 -46.84 -2.88
N GLU A 51 5.92 -46.93 -1.76
CA GLU A 51 6.29 -47.81 -0.63
C GLU A 51 6.25 -49.29 -1.03
N LYS A 52 5.24 -49.70 -1.82
CA LYS A 52 5.17 -51.05 -2.39
C LYS A 52 6.40 -51.37 -3.25
N GLU A 53 6.79 -50.46 -4.14
CA GLU A 53 7.96 -50.64 -5.02
C GLU A 53 9.25 -50.73 -4.20
N SER A 54 9.44 -49.84 -3.21
CA SER A 54 10.58 -49.90 -2.28
C SER A 54 10.63 -51.20 -1.46
N ALA A 55 9.47 -51.75 -1.06
CA ALA A 55 9.39 -53.00 -0.35
C ALA A 55 9.73 -54.21 -1.24
N ILE A 56 9.33 -54.16 -2.53
CA ILE A 56 9.71 -55.18 -3.52
C ILE A 56 11.22 -55.17 -3.76
N ASP A 57 11.81 -53.99 -3.93
CA ASP A 57 13.26 -53.82 -4.12
C ASP A 57 14.05 -54.29 -2.89
N GLY A 58 13.51 -54.05 -1.69
CA GLY A 58 14.05 -54.55 -0.43
C GLY A 58 13.80 -56.04 -0.15
N GLN A 59 13.14 -56.76 -1.06
CA GLN A 59 12.72 -58.17 -0.90
C GLN A 59 11.79 -58.41 0.31
N ASP A 60 11.14 -57.38 0.83
CA ASP A 60 10.16 -57.45 1.91
C ASP A 60 8.76 -57.68 1.31
N PHE A 61 8.51 -58.94 0.92
CA PHE A 61 7.28 -59.34 0.23
C PHE A 61 6.02 -59.20 1.09
N GLU A 62 6.15 -59.24 2.42
CA GLU A 62 5.03 -59.11 3.36
C GLU A 62 4.54 -57.66 3.43
N LYS A 63 5.47 -56.70 3.55
CA LYS A 63 5.11 -55.28 3.43
C LYS A 63 4.59 -54.93 2.03
N ALA A 64 5.21 -55.46 0.97
CA ALA A 64 4.71 -55.25 -0.39
C ALA A 64 3.26 -55.74 -0.56
N ALA A 65 2.88 -56.86 0.05
CA ALA A 65 1.50 -57.35 0.05
C ALA A 65 0.55 -56.40 0.79
N SER A 66 0.96 -55.89 1.96
CA SER A 66 0.15 -54.92 2.74
C SER A 66 -0.09 -53.61 1.96
N PHE A 67 0.93 -53.05 1.32
CA PHE A 67 0.79 -51.82 0.52
C PHE A 67 -0.02 -52.04 -0.76
N ARG A 68 0.05 -53.24 -1.36
CA ARG A 68 -0.82 -53.61 -2.50
C ARG A 68 -2.29 -53.68 -2.08
N ASP A 69 -2.58 -54.26 -0.92
CA ASP A 69 -3.94 -54.37 -0.43
C ASP A 69 -4.48 -52.98 0.00
N LEU A 70 -3.63 -52.12 0.58
CA LEU A 70 -3.93 -50.71 0.87
C LEU A 70 -4.23 -49.91 -0.41
N GLU A 71 -3.39 -50.04 -1.45
CA GLU A 71 -3.60 -49.42 -2.76
C GLU A 71 -4.96 -49.82 -3.35
N LYS A 72 -5.32 -51.11 -3.25
CA LYS A 72 -6.60 -51.62 -3.73
C LYS A 72 -7.80 -51.04 -2.96
N THR A 73 -7.69 -50.93 -1.64
CA THR A 73 -8.74 -50.32 -0.81
C THR A 73 -8.92 -48.84 -1.15
N LEU A 74 -7.82 -48.07 -1.20
CA LEU A 74 -7.84 -46.65 -1.55
C LEU A 74 -8.39 -46.41 -2.96
N ALA A 75 -8.08 -47.29 -3.92
CA ALA A 75 -8.63 -47.21 -5.28
C ALA A 75 -10.15 -47.47 -5.31
N SER A 76 -10.65 -48.38 -4.47
CA SER A 76 -12.08 -48.65 -4.33
C SER A 76 -12.82 -47.45 -3.72
N GLU A 77 -12.29 -46.91 -2.61
CA GLU A 77 -12.84 -45.73 -1.93
C GLU A 77 -12.85 -44.51 -2.85
N LYS A 78 -11.77 -44.27 -3.61
CA LYS A 78 -11.72 -43.22 -4.63
C LYS A 78 -12.82 -43.38 -5.67
N SER A 79 -13.04 -44.60 -6.16
CA SER A 79 -14.06 -44.86 -7.19
C SER A 79 -15.48 -44.61 -6.68
N GLU A 80 -15.76 -44.95 -5.42
CA GLU A 80 -17.04 -44.65 -4.78
C GLU A 80 -17.23 -43.14 -4.57
N ALA A 81 -16.20 -42.45 -4.06
CA ALA A 81 -16.22 -41.00 -3.90
C ALA A 81 -16.43 -40.27 -5.24
N GLU A 82 -15.78 -40.73 -6.32
CA GLU A 82 -15.91 -40.16 -7.65
C GLU A 82 -17.32 -40.38 -8.24
N LYS A 83 -17.92 -41.55 -8.02
CA LYS A 83 -19.31 -41.82 -8.42
C LYS A 83 -20.30 -40.94 -7.66
N ASN A 84 -20.12 -40.80 -6.34
CA ASN A 84 -20.98 -39.95 -5.51
C ASN A 84 -20.87 -38.48 -5.92
N TRP A 85 -19.67 -38.00 -6.22
CA TRP A 85 -19.45 -36.65 -6.72
C TRP A 85 -20.16 -36.42 -8.07
N LYS A 86 -19.95 -37.31 -9.06
CA LYS A 86 -20.62 -37.21 -10.36
C LYS A 86 -22.14 -37.27 -10.24
N ALA A 87 -22.67 -38.11 -9.36
CA ALA A 87 -24.12 -38.23 -9.16
C ALA A 87 -24.74 -37.01 -8.47
N THR A 88 -24.00 -36.34 -7.57
CA THR A 88 -24.53 -35.22 -6.78
C THR A 88 -24.43 -33.88 -7.52
N ASP A 89 -23.42 -33.70 -8.37
CA ASP A 89 -23.06 -32.39 -8.93
C ASP A 89 -23.55 -32.16 -10.38
N LEU A 90 -23.86 -33.22 -11.15
CA LEU A 90 -24.32 -33.08 -12.54
C LEU A 90 -25.77 -32.60 -12.69
N ASP A 91 -26.63 -32.81 -11.68
CA ASP A 91 -28.08 -32.55 -11.79
C ASP A 91 -28.58 -31.31 -11.01
N LYS A 92 -27.70 -30.65 -10.25
CA LYS A 92 -28.05 -29.39 -9.57
C LYS A 92 -27.76 -28.20 -10.47
N VAL A 93 -28.83 -27.55 -10.95
CA VAL A 93 -28.77 -26.17 -11.48
C VAL A 93 -28.16 -25.31 -10.38
N THR A 94 -26.94 -24.81 -10.60
CA THR A 94 -26.30 -23.88 -9.67
C THR A 94 -26.49 -22.48 -10.20
N GLU A 95 -26.98 -21.63 -9.34
CA GLU A 95 -27.20 -20.23 -9.63
C GLU A 95 -25.87 -19.48 -9.55
N VAL A 96 -25.64 -18.58 -10.51
CA VAL A 96 -24.54 -17.62 -10.43
C VAL A 96 -24.95 -16.58 -9.40
N ASP A 97 -24.35 -16.64 -8.22
CA ASP A 97 -24.60 -15.68 -7.16
C ASP A 97 -23.82 -14.37 -7.36
N GLU A 98 -24.22 -13.35 -6.60
CA GLU A 98 -23.57 -12.05 -6.61
C GLU A 98 -22.10 -12.12 -6.16
N GLU A 99 -21.74 -13.08 -5.29
CA GLU A 99 -20.39 -13.27 -4.77
C GLU A 99 -19.42 -13.77 -5.85
N LEU A 100 -19.87 -14.69 -6.70
CA LEU A 100 -19.07 -15.16 -7.83
C LEU A 100 -18.86 -14.05 -8.86
N ILE A 101 -19.88 -13.23 -9.13
CA ILE A 101 -19.77 -12.07 -10.03
C ILE A 101 -18.75 -11.06 -9.45
N ALA A 102 -18.80 -10.80 -8.14
CA ALA A 102 -17.84 -9.97 -7.43
C ALA A 102 -16.40 -10.48 -7.54
N GLN A 103 -16.17 -11.79 -7.38
CA GLN A 103 -14.85 -12.39 -7.54
C GLN A 103 -14.30 -12.24 -8.96
N VAL A 104 -15.15 -12.45 -9.98
CA VAL A 104 -14.77 -12.27 -11.39
C VAL A 104 -14.39 -10.80 -11.65
N LEU A 105 -15.22 -9.86 -11.19
CA LEU A 105 -14.93 -8.43 -11.28
C LEU A 105 -13.62 -8.08 -10.58
N SER A 106 -13.35 -8.65 -9.42
CA SER A 106 -12.15 -8.35 -8.67
C SER A 106 -10.87 -8.81 -9.37
N ILE A 107 -10.92 -9.97 -10.01
CA ILE A 107 -9.80 -10.49 -10.78
C ILE A 107 -9.60 -9.70 -12.07
N ALA A 108 -10.69 -9.34 -12.76
CA ALA A 108 -10.63 -8.59 -14.01
C ALA A 108 -10.14 -7.14 -13.80
N THR A 109 -10.55 -6.51 -12.71
CA THR A 109 -10.23 -5.09 -12.43
C THR A 109 -9.03 -4.92 -11.49
N GLY A 110 -8.65 -5.96 -10.75
CA GLY A 110 -7.67 -5.88 -9.66
C GLY A 110 -8.20 -5.17 -8.41
N ILE A 111 -9.48 -4.79 -8.39
CA ILE A 111 -10.12 -4.05 -7.29
C ILE A 111 -10.96 -5.04 -6.49
N PRO A 112 -10.83 -5.15 -5.16
CA PRO A 112 -11.74 -5.96 -4.36
C PRO A 112 -13.19 -5.49 -4.57
N VAL A 113 -14.07 -6.33 -5.14
CA VAL A 113 -15.50 -6.02 -5.38
C VAL A 113 -16.38 -6.86 -4.46
N PHE A 114 -15.93 -7.12 -3.24
CA PHE A 114 -16.84 -7.69 -2.25
C PHE A 114 -17.88 -6.64 -1.87
N LYS A 115 -19.06 -7.06 -1.38
CA LYS A 115 -20.05 -6.12 -0.84
C LYS A 115 -19.33 -5.09 0.02
N LEU A 116 -19.84 -3.86 0.09
CA LEU A 116 -19.58 -2.97 1.23
C LEU A 116 -19.95 -3.76 2.50
N THR A 117 -19.04 -4.60 2.96
CA THR A 117 -19.10 -5.23 4.26
C THR A 117 -18.75 -4.12 5.24
N GLU A 118 -19.18 -4.28 6.49
CA GLU A 118 -18.79 -3.38 7.57
C GLU A 118 -17.26 -3.18 7.60
N GLU A 119 -16.48 -4.12 7.06
CA GLU A 119 -15.03 -4.10 6.94
C GLU A 119 -14.48 -3.01 6.00
N GLU A 120 -15.05 -2.77 4.81
CA GLU A 120 -14.60 -1.68 3.94
C GLU A 120 -15.12 -0.32 4.40
N THR A 121 -16.34 -0.27 4.96
CA THR A 121 -16.85 0.95 5.61
C THR A 121 -15.97 1.29 6.82
N ALA A 122 -15.55 0.28 7.59
CA ALA A 122 -14.57 0.43 8.65
C ALA A 122 -13.18 0.79 8.13
N ARG A 123 -12.77 0.31 6.95
CA ARG A 123 -11.50 0.70 6.32
C ARG A 123 -11.52 2.14 5.84
N LEU A 124 -12.63 2.63 5.30
CA LEU A 124 -12.88 4.05 5.02
C LEU A 124 -12.89 4.86 6.33
N LEU A 125 -13.55 4.35 7.37
CA LEU A 125 -13.56 4.97 8.70
C LEU A 125 -12.17 5.04 9.34
N ARG A 126 -11.31 4.05 9.06
CA ARG A 126 -9.90 3.95 9.51
C ARG A 126 -8.91 4.51 8.49
N MET A 127 -9.37 5.09 7.39
CA MET A 127 -8.47 5.59 6.35
C MET A 127 -7.72 6.82 6.83
N GLU A 128 -8.37 7.65 7.64
CA GLU A 128 -7.74 8.76 8.37
C GLU A 128 -6.60 8.20 9.24
N ASP A 129 -6.87 7.18 10.05
CA ASP A 129 -5.86 6.54 10.91
C ASP A 129 -4.70 5.92 10.11
N GLU A 130 -4.98 5.27 8.97
CA GLU A 130 -3.95 4.69 8.10
C GLU A 130 -3.10 5.77 7.39
N LEU A 131 -3.72 6.89 6.99
CA LEU A 131 -3.01 8.02 6.42
C LEU A 131 -2.14 8.73 7.48
N HIS A 132 -2.61 8.83 8.72
CA HIS A 132 -1.81 9.36 9.84
C HIS A 132 -0.55 8.55 10.15
N LYS A 133 -0.54 7.24 9.85
CA LYS A 133 0.68 6.43 9.97
C LYS A 133 1.78 6.82 8.98
N ARG A 134 1.41 7.47 7.87
CA ARG A 134 2.32 7.82 6.76
C ARG A 134 2.53 9.32 6.58
N VAL A 135 1.54 10.13 6.94
CA VAL A 135 1.53 11.59 6.80
C VAL A 135 1.45 12.18 8.20
N ILE A 136 2.46 12.98 8.55
CA ILE A 136 2.62 13.54 9.90
C ILE A 136 2.11 14.99 9.93
N GLY A 137 1.37 15.33 11.00
CA GLY A 137 0.91 16.69 11.32
C GLY A 137 -0.37 17.14 10.61
N GLN A 138 -0.46 16.94 9.30
CA GLN A 138 -1.44 17.59 8.40
C GLN A 138 -2.89 17.09 8.55
N ASP A 139 -3.47 17.16 9.75
CA ASP A 139 -4.75 16.54 10.12
C ASP A 139 -5.92 17.00 9.26
N GLN A 140 -5.99 18.29 8.93
CA GLN A 140 -7.06 18.80 8.06
C GLN A 140 -6.91 18.35 6.60
N ALA A 141 -5.67 18.21 6.11
CA ALA A 141 -5.42 17.68 4.77
C ALA A 141 -5.81 16.21 4.69
N ILE A 142 -5.47 15.43 5.73
CA ILE A 142 -5.79 14.03 5.82
C ILE A 142 -7.31 13.83 5.93
N LYS A 143 -8.03 14.64 6.70
CA LYS A 143 -9.50 14.59 6.76
C LYS A 143 -10.18 14.87 5.41
N ALA A 144 -9.68 15.87 4.67
CA ALA A 144 -10.18 16.18 3.34
C ALA A 144 -9.87 15.07 2.32
N LEU A 145 -8.70 14.43 2.41
CA LEU A 145 -8.26 13.36 1.50
C LEU A 145 -8.84 11.99 1.89
N SER A 146 -9.13 11.75 3.17
CA SER A 146 -9.67 10.50 3.71
C SER A 146 -11.12 10.24 3.27
N GLN A 147 -11.73 11.13 2.50
CA GLN A 147 -13.04 10.89 1.89
C GLN A 147 -12.92 10.28 0.48
N TYR A 148 -11.70 10.12 -0.07
CA TYR A 148 -11.49 9.89 -1.50
C TYR A 148 -10.21 9.08 -1.79
N VAL A 149 -10.25 7.75 -1.97
CA VAL A 149 -9.02 6.96 -2.26
C VAL A 149 -9.18 5.78 -3.25
N GLY A 150 -8.20 5.68 -4.15
CA GLY A 150 -7.73 4.51 -4.92
C GLY A 150 -6.46 4.88 -5.72
N TYR A 151 -5.43 4.04 -5.90
CA TYR A 151 -4.14 4.41 -6.54
C TYR A 151 -3.54 3.29 -7.43
N ASP A 152 -2.93 3.65 -8.59
CA ASP A 152 -1.62 3.14 -9.10
C ASP A 152 -1.15 3.79 -10.44
N GLU A 153 0.15 3.70 -10.74
CA GLU A 153 0.92 4.41 -11.81
C GLU A 153 0.81 3.88 -13.28
N GLY A 154 1.19 4.69 -14.30
CA GLY A 154 1.84 4.13 -15.53
C GLY A 154 1.63 4.52 -17.05
N GLY A 155 1.03 5.62 -17.53
CA GLY A 155 1.25 6.34 -18.82
C GLY A 155 0.01 6.96 -19.50
N GLN A 156 -0.09 8.24 -19.90
CA GLN A 156 0.34 9.49 -19.21
C GLN A 156 -0.78 10.08 -18.33
N LEU A 157 -2.03 10.19 -18.81
CA LEU A 157 -3.20 10.46 -17.95
C LEU A 157 -4.44 9.69 -18.43
N THR A 158 -4.86 9.90 -19.68
CA THR A 158 -6.07 9.29 -20.27
C THR A 158 -6.01 7.77 -20.34
N GLU A 159 -4.87 7.19 -20.73
CA GLU A 159 -4.68 5.73 -20.77
C GLU A 159 -4.59 5.10 -19.36
N LYS A 160 -3.95 5.79 -18.39
CA LYS A 160 -3.91 5.34 -16.99
C LYS A 160 -5.32 5.25 -16.41
N VAL A 161 -6.06 6.35 -16.54
CA VAL A 161 -7.41 6.48 -15.99
C VAL A 161 -8.38 5.54 -16.72
N ARG A 162 -8.23 5.33 -18.04
CA ARG A 162 -9.05 4.32 -18.74
C ARG A 162 -8.81 2.91 -18.22
N ARG A 163 -7.56 2.52 -17.95
CA ARG A 163 -7.22 1.18 -17.46
C ARG A 163 -7.57 0.99 -15.98
N ARG A 164 -7.47 2.05 -15.19
CA ARG A 164 -7.76 2.07 -13.75
C ARG A 164 -8.60 3.31 -13.43
N PRO A 165 -9.94 3.25 -13.60
CA PRO A 165 -10.82 4.40 -13.40
C PRO A 165 -10.84 4.89 -11.94
N PHE A 166 -10.60 3.99 -10.99
CA PHE A 166 -10.43 4.29 -9.57
C PHE A 166 -8.98 4.63 -9.27
N SER A 167 -8.63 5.92 -9.41
CA SER A 167 -7.24 6.39 -9.22
C SER A 167 -7.17 7.78 -8.60
N VAL A 168 -6.04 8.09 -7.97
CA VAL A 168 -5.67 9.42 -7.52
C VAL A 168 -4.69 9.99 -8.53
N VAL A 169 -5.08 11.10 -9.15
CA VAL A 169 -4.28 11.85 -10.12
C VAL A 169 -3.73 13.09 -9.44
N LEU A 170 -2.40 13.19 -9.40
CA LEU A 170 -1.69 14.35 -8.87
C LEU A 170 -1.18 15.23 -10.02
N PHE A 171 -1.64 16.48 -10.06
CA PHE A 171 -1.03 17.54 -10.86
C PHE A 171 -0.12 18.38 -9.96
N ASP A 172 1.19 18.25 -10.18
CA ASP A 172 2.18 18.98 -9.38
C ASP A 172 2.46 20.36 -9.98
N GLU A 173 2.58 21.39 -9.12
CA GLU A 173 2.88 22.78 -9.50
C GLU A 173 1.98 23.30 -10.64
N ILE A 174 0.67 23.18 -10.48
CA ILE A 174 -0.31 23.49 -11.53
C ILE A 174 -0.21 24.94 -12.03
N GLU A 175 0.31 25.87 -11.21
CA GLU A 175 0.57 27.24 -11.62
C GLU A 175 1.55 27.38 -12.80
N LYS A 176 2.42 26.39 -13.02
CA LYS A 176 3.39 26.38 -14.13
C LYS A 176 2.80 25.83 -15.43
N ALA A 177 1.59 25.27 -15.39
CA ALA A 177 0.94 24.68 -16.55
C ALA A 177 0.57 25.73 -17.60
N HIS A 178 0.61 25.33 -18.88
CA HIS A 178 0.13 26.19 -19.97
C HIS A 178 -1.38 26.44 -19.83
N PRO A 179 -1.89 27.65 -20.14
CA PRO A 179 -3.33 27.98 -20.06
C PRO A 179 -4.27 26.96 -20.72
N ASP A 180 -3.83 26.34 -21.81
CA ASP A 180 -4.65 25.34 -22.54
C ASP A 180 -4.93 24.07 -21.73
N ILE A 181 -4.07 23.72 -20.77
CA ILE A 181 -4.28 22.54 -19.90
C ILE A 181 -5.50 22.75 -19.01
N PHE A 182 -5.77 23.99 -18.58
CA PHE A 182 -6.93 24.29 -17.74
C PHE A 182 -8.25 24.06 -18.46
N ASN A 183 -8.32 24.23 -19.78
CA ASN A 183 -9.53 23.94 -20.55
C ASN A 183 -9.85 22.44 -20.54
N SER A 184 -8.83 21.60 -20.67
CA SER A 184 -8.98 20.15 -20.52
C SER A 184 -9.35 19.75 -19.09
N LEU A 185 -8.75 20.38 -18.08
CA LEU A 185 -9.08 20.12 -16.68
C LEU A 185 -10.50 20.56 -16.32
N LEU A 186 -10.96 21.70 -16.84
CA LEU A 186 -12.34 22.15 -16.67
C LEU A 186 -13.33 21.12 -17.22
N GLN A 187 -13.05 20.56 -18.40
CA GLN A 187 -13.88 19.47 -18.96
C GLN A 187 -13.93 18.26 -18.02
N VAL A 188 -12.79 17.89 -17.44
CA VAL A 188 -12.71 16.77 -16.49
C VAL A 188 -13.48 17.06 -15.20
N LEU A 189 -13.32 18.25 -14.63
CA LEU A 189 -13.97 18.65 -13.38
C LEU A 189 -15.48 18.88 -13.55
N GLU A 190 -15.94 19.26 -14.74
CA GLU A 190 -17.37 19.48 -15.03
C GLU A 190 -18.10 18.20 -15.42
N ASP A 191 -17.62 17.52 -16.47
CA ASP A 191 -18.33 16.40 -17.08
C ASP A 191 -17.88 15.04 -16.51
N GLY A 192 -16.82 15.03 -15.72
CA GLY A 192 -16.15 13.80 -15.28
C GLY A 192 -15.57 13.03 -16.46
N ARG A 193 -15.27 13.70 -17.59
CA ARG A 193 -14.83 13.06 -18.84
C ARG A 193 -13.79 13.90 -19.55
N LEU A 194 -12.86 13.24 -20.23
CA LEU A 194 -11.87 13.89 -21.09
C LEU A 194 -11.85 13.23 -22.46
N THR A 195 -11.87 14.04 -23.51
CA THR A 195 -11.68 13.55 -24.88
C THR A 195 -10.21 13.72 -25.26
N ASP A 196 -9.54 12.62 -25.56
CA ASP A 196 -8.16 12.63 -26.06
C ASP A 196 -8.10 13.16 -27.51
N SER A 197 -6.92 13.59 -27.94
CA SER A 197 -6.54 13.95 -29.32
C SER A 197 -6.96 12.93 -30.39
N GLN A 198 -7.13 11.66 -30.01
CA GLN A 198 -7.59 10.57 -30.88
C GLN A 198 -9.12 10.42 -30.92
N GLY A 199 -9.87 11.34 -30.29
CA GLY A 199 -11.34 11.31 -30.23
C GLY A 199 -11.91 10.28 -29.23
N ARG A 200 -11.06 9.71 -28.38
CA ARG A 200 -11.47 8.72 -27.37
C ARG A 200 -11.94 9.42 -26.11
N VAL A 201 -13.12 9.08 -25.62
CA VAL A 201 -13.68 9.61 -24.37
C VAL A 201 -13.24 8.73 -23.21
N VAL A 202 -12.61 9.33 -22.20
CA VAL A 202 -12.18 8.67 -20.95
C VAL A 202 -13.01 9.19 -19.80
N ASP A 203 -13.47 8.28 -18.93
CA ASP A 203 -14.27 8.59 -17.75
C ASP A 203 -13.35 8.82 -16.53
N PHE A 204 -13.55 9.95 -15.84
CA PHE A 204 -12.85 10.41 -14.64
C PHE A 204 -13.77 10.46 -13.42
N LYS A 205 -15.03 10.00 -13.50
CA LYS A 205 -16.00 10.08 -12.38
C LYS A 205 -15.54 9.34 -11.11
N ASN A 206 -14.68 8.34 -11.26
CA ASN A 206 -14.12 7.56 -10.16
C ASN A 206 -12.68 7.97 -9.82
N THR A 207 -12.21 9.10 -10.34
CA THR A 207 -10.84 9.59 -10.17
C THR A 207 -10.80 10.78 -9.22
N VAL A 208 -9.89 10.75 -8.26
CA VAL A 208 -9.63 11.85 -7.33
C VAL A 208 -8.52 12.70 -7.91
N ILE A 209 -8.77 13.99 -8.12
CA ILE A 209 -7.80 14.91 -8.69
C ILE A 209 -7.23 15.79 -7.58
N ILE A 210 -5.93 15.63 -7.32
CA ILE A 210 -5.17 16.45 -6.39
C ILE A 210 -4.30 17.39 -7.22
N MET A 211 -4.34 18.68 -6.90
CA MET A 211 -3.49 19.68 -7.54
C MET A 211 -2.66 20.34 -6.45
N THR A 212 -1.34 20.37 -6.63
CA THR A 212 -0.45 21.09 -5.73
C THR A 212 -0.10 22.44 -6.33
N THR A 213 0.17 23.40 -5.46
CA THR A 213 0.66 24.69 -5.88
C THR A 213 1.61 25.24 -4.83
N ASN A 214 2.67 25.89 -5.30
CA ASN A 214 3.61 26.59 -4.43
C ASN A 214 3.26 28.08 -4.28
N LEU A 215 2.11 28.52 -4.79
CA LEU A 215 1.59 29.88 -4.60
C LEU A 215 1.31 30.15 -3.11
N GLY A 216 1.65 31.36 -2.65
CA GLY A 216 1.47 31.78 -1.26
C GLY A 216 2.54 31.27 -0.27
N THR A 217 3.42 30.34 -0.66
CA THR A 217 4.47 29.76 0.22
C THR A 217 5.50 30.79 0.72
N LYS A 218 5.81 31.82 -0.09
CA LYS A 218 6.80 32.86 0.25
C LYS A 218 6.35 33.82 1.34
N ASP A 219 5.04 34.04 1.49
CA ASP A 219 4.48 34.96 2.47
C ASP A 219 4.12 34.26 3.78
N ILE A 220 3.92 32.94 3.72
CA ILE A 220 3.79 32.07 4.89
C ILE A 220 5.08 32.08 5.71
N SER A 221 6.24 31.94 5.06
CA SER A 221 7.54 31.91 5.75
C SER A 221 7.93 33.23 6.43
N LYS A 222 7.38 34.37 5.99
CA LYS A 222 7.63 35.69 6.57
C LYS A 222 6.69 36.05 7.73
N GLY A 223 5.58 35.33 7.90
CA GLY A 223 4.57 35.63 8.93
C GLY A 223 4.97 35.24 10.35
N ALA A 224 6.02 34.42 10.51
CA ALA A 224 6.44 33.91 11.82
C ALA A 224 7.31 34.88 12.65
N GLY A 225 7.68 36.04 12.11
CA GLY A 225 8.55 36.98 12.81
C GLY A 225 8.28 38.43 12.47
N LEU A 226 7.33 39.06 13.17
CA LEU A 226 7.44 40.44 13.70
C LEU A 226 6.10 40.87 14.36
N GLY A 227 6.07 40.91 15.70
CA GLY A 227 5.28 41.87 16.49
C GLY A 227 3.80 41.55 16.79
N PHE A 228 3.50 41.39 18.09
CA PHE A 228 2.19 41.57 18.73
C PHE A 228 1.05 40.60 18.33
N ALA A 229 1.18 39.33 18.68
CA ALA A 229 0.04 38.55 19.16
C ALA A 229 0.55 37.43 20.06
N ASN A 230 0.04 37.37 21.28
CA ASN A 230 0.32 36.27 22.19
C ASN A 230 -0.11 34.94 21.54
N SER A 231 0.79 33.98 21.74
CA SER A 231 0.73 32.53 21.59
C SER A 231 -0.63 31.89 21.89
N SER A 232 -0.86 30.77 21.19
CA SER A 232 -1.79 29.66 21.47
C SER A 232 -3.20 29.70 20.88
N ASP A 233 -3.34 29.90 19.56
CA ASP A 233 -4.50 29.37 18.84
C ASP A 233 -4.11 29.05 17.39
N ASP A 234 -3.74 27.79 17.15
CA ASP A 234 -3.38 27.26 15.82
C ASP A 234 -4.50 27.46 14.80
N LEU A 235 -5.76 27.43 15.26
CA LEU A 235 -6.95 27.74 14.48
C LEU A 235 -6.92 29.15 13.88
N SER A 236 -6.56 30.16 14.68
CA SER A 236 -6.49 31.56 14.23
C SER A 236 -5.34 31.80 13.24
N ASN A 237 -4.28 31.00 13.32
CA ASN A 237 -3.14 31.08 12.41
C ASN A 237 -3.48 30.39 11.08
N TYR A 238 -4.15 29.24 11.15
CA TYR A 238 -4.65 28.52 9.97
C TYR A 238 -5.62 29.36 9.15
N GLU A 239 -6.61 30.01 9.77
CA GLU A 239 -7.58 30.86 9.06
C GLU A 239 -6.90 32.04 8.34
N ARG A 240 -5.92 32.67 8.99
CA ARG A 240 -5.12 33.75 8.40
C ARG A 240 -4.28 33.25 7.22
N MET A 241 -3.70 32.07 7.34
CA MET A 241 -2.91 31.44 6.27
C MET A 241 -3.81 31.05 5.09
N LYS A 242 -4.98 30.45 5.37
CA LYS A 242 -5.97 30.07 4.35
C LYS A 242 -6.51 31.28 3.59
N ALA A 243 -6.78 32.38 4.28
CA ALA A 243 -7.20 33.64 3.63
C ALA A 243 -6.14 34.16 2.66
N LYS A 244 -4.87 34.25 3.10
CA LYS A 244 -3.76 34.71 2.24
C LYS A 244 -3.53 33.82 1.02
N VAL A 245 -3.51 32.51 1.22
CA VAL A 245 -3.37 31.54 0.11
C VAL A 245 -4.57 31.66 -0.83
N GLY A 246 -5.78 31.84 -0.30
CA GLY A 246 -7.00 32.05 -1.08
C GLY A 246 -6.94 33.30 -1.97
N ASP A 247 -6.37 34.40 -1.48
CA ASP A 247 -6.21 35.62 -2.27
C ASP A 247 -5.19 35.46 -3.40
N GLU A 248 -4.06 34.78 -3.13
CA GLU A 248 -3.05 34.47 -4.15
C GLU A 248 -3.61 33.54 -5.25
N LEU A 249 -4.39 32.53 -4.84
CA LEU A 249 -5.08 31.62 -5.77
C LEU A 249 -6.06 32.36 -6.68
N LYS A 250 -6.84 33.31 -6.13
CA LYS A 250 -7.77 34.14 -6.92
C LYS A 250 -7.06 35.10 -7.87
N SER A 251 -5.83 35.50 -7.54
CA SER A 251 -5.01 36.35 -8.41
C SER A 251 -4.43 35.55 -9.58
N HIS A 252 -4.09 34.28 -9.38
CA HIS A 252 -3.43 33.46 -10.40
C HIS A 252 -4.42 32.64 -11.25
N PHE A 253 -5.48 32.12 -10.65
CA PHE A 253 -6.47 31.27 -11.30
C PHE A 253 -7.79 32.01 -11.51
N ARG A 254 -8.46 31.70 -12.62
CA ARG A 254 -9.78 32.26 -12.94
C ARG A 254 -10.84 31.70 -11.98
N PRO A 255 -11.87 32.50 -11.61
CA PRO A 255 -12.96 32.02 -10.77
C PRO A 255 -13.67 30.77 -11.33
N GLU A 256 -13.76 30.65 -12.65
CA GLU A 256 -14.32 29.48 -13.35
C GLU A 256 -13.64 28.18 -12.91
N PHE A 257 -12.32 28.18 -12.78
CA PHE A 257 -11.55 27.01 -12.35
C PHE A 257 -11.70 26.74 -10.86
N LEU A 258 -11.59 27.78 -10.03
CA LEU A 258 -11.68 27.65 -8.56
C LEU A 258 -13.06 27.15 -8.11
N ASN A 259 -14.13 27.56 -8.81
CA ASN A 259 -15.50 27.13 -8.50
C ASN A 259 -15.78 25.65 -8.89
N ARG A 260 -14.83 24.97 -9.55
CA ARG A 260 -14.91 23.53 -9.89
C ARG A 260 -14.08 22.65 -8.98
N ILE A 261 -13.35 23.25 -8.04
CA ILE A 261 -12.56 22.53 -7.04
C ILE A 261 -13.46 22.34 -5.82
N ASP A 262 -13.56 21.10 -5.34
CA ASP A 262 -14.42 20.76 -4.20
C ASP A 262 -13.93 21.41 -2.90
N ASP A 263 -12.63 21.33 -2.60
CA ASP A 263 -12.03 21.97 -1.43
C ASP A 263 -10.56 22.39 -1.68
N ILE A 264 -10.13 23.44 -0.99
CA ILE A 264 -8.76 23.95 -1.03
C ILE A 264 -8.11 23.64 0.32
N VAL A 265 -7.15 22.72 0.26
CA VAL A 265 -6.37 22.29 1.41
C VAL A 265 -5.08 23.11 1.51
N VAL A 266 -4.84 23.70 2.68
CA VAL A 266 -3.63 24.49 2.95
C VAL A 266 -2.74 23.71 3.90
N PHE A 267 -1.50 23.46 3.48
CA PHE A 267 -0.49 22.76 4.26
C PHE A 267 0.26 23.73 5.17
N HIS A 268 0.43 23.37 6.44
CA HIS A 268 1.23 24.15 7.38
C HIS A 268 2.70 23.71 7.35
N GLN A 269 3.57 24.59 7.86
CA GLN A 269 4.98 24.22 8.04
C GLN A 269 5.10 23.11 9.09
N LEU A 270 6.09 22.24 8.88
CA LEU A 270 6.38 21.15 9.81
C LEU A 270 7.07 21.69 11.06
N HIS A 271 6.61 21.24 12.23
CA HIS A 271 7.26 21.45 13.52
C HIS A 271 8.46 20.51 13.70
N LYS A 272 9.34 20.84 14.66
CA LYS A 272 10.56 20.06 14.91
C LYS A 272 10.22 18.61 15.30
N GLU A 273 9.18 18.44 16.10
CA GLU A 273 8.69 17.15 16.58
C GLU A 273 8.18 16.29 15.41
N GLU A 274 7.49 16.91 14.45
CA GLU A 274 7.00 16.25 13.24
C GLU A 274 8.15 15.81 12.33
N ILE A 275 9.19 16.64 12.22
CA ILE A 275 10.40 16.30 11.46
C ILE A 275 11.11 15.09 12.08
N ILE A 276 11.18 15.01 13.41
CA ILE A 276 11.76 13.84 14.11
C ILE A 276 10.95 12.58 13.81
N GLN A 277 9.62 12.66 13.80
CA GLN A 277 8.77 11.53 13.40
C GLN A 277 9.01 11.12 11.94
N ILE A 278 9.26 12.08 11.04
CA ILE A 278 9.63 11.78 9.64
C ILE A 278 10.96 11.02 9.61
N VAL A 279 11.96 11.44 10.40
CA VAL A 279 13.23 10.71 10.51
C VAL A 279 12.98 9.26 10.96
N ASP A 280 12.13 9.05 11.95
CA ASP A 280 11.78 7.70 12.42
C ASP A 280 11.16 6.83 11.32
N LEU A 281 10.22 7.35 10.54
CA LEU A 281 9.64 6.63 9.41
C LEU A 281 10.68 6.26 8.35
N MET A 282 11.63 7.15 8.07
CA MET A 282 12.68 6.92 7.08
C MET A 282 13.70 5.89 7.57
N ILE A 283 14.04 5.93 8.86
CA ILE A 283 14.91 4.93 9.49
C ILE A 283 14.23 3.57 9.57
N ALA A 284 12.93 3.49 9.86
CA ALA A 284 12.20 2.22 9.86
C ALA A 284 12.31 1.51 8.50
N SER A 285 12.26 2.27 7.40
CA SER A 285 12.47 1.74 6.05
C SER A 285 13.90 1.24 5.81
N LEU A 286 14.89 1.82 6.48
CA LEU A 286 16.29 1.36 6.46
C LEU A 286 16.47 0.11 7.33
N ASP A 287 15.85 0.08 8.51
CA ASP A 287 15.86 -1.05 9.44
C ASP A 287 15.30 -2.32 8.80
N GLU A 288 14.19 -2.23 8.06
CA GLU A 288 13.66 -3.37 7.29
C GLU A 288 14.67 -3.95 6.30
N ARG A 289 15.48 -3.11 5.64
CA ARG A 289 16.53 -3.57 4.72
C ARG A 289 17.69 -4.23 5.47
N LEU A 290 18.03 -3.73 6.66
CA LEU A 290 19.09 -4.28 7.49
C LEU A 290 18.71 -5.64 8.11
N LYS A 291 17.43 -5.86 8.41
CA LYS A 291 16.93 -7.16 8.93
C LYS A 291 17.24 -8.33 8.01
N VAL A 292 17.27 -8.12 6.69
CA VAL A 292 17.65 -9.15 5.70
C VAL A 292 19.09 -9.65 5.92
N LYS A 293 19.95 -8.83 6.53
CA LYS A 293 21.34 -9.16 6.88
C LYS A 293 21.52 -9.56 8.35
N ASP A 294 20.42 -9.84 9.06
CA ASP A 294 20.39 -10.09 10.50
C ASP A 294 21.00 -8.94 11.33
N MET A 295 20.77 -7.70 10.89
CA MET A 295 21.21 -6.49 11.59
C MET A 295 19.98 -5.63 11.94
N GLY A 296 20.09 -4.84 13.00
CA GLY A 296 19.10 -3.81 13.36
C GLY A 296 19.75 -2.43 13.45
N ILE A 297 18.93 -1.38 13.40
CA ILE A 297 19.40 -0.01 13.63
C ILE A 297 18.50 0.72 14.62
N GLU A 298 19.12 1.40 15.58
CA GLU A 298 18.44 2.28 16.53
C GLU A 298 19.14 3.62 16.62
N LEU A 299 18.38 4.72 16.53
CA LEU A 299 18.91 6.07 16.69
C LEU A 299 18.57 6.62 18.06
N THR A 300 19.57 7.21 18.72
CA THR A 300 19.35 8.01 19.94
C THR A 300 18.56 9.28 19.61
N GLN A 301 17.92 9.87 20.62
CA GLN A 301 17.20 11.13 20.46
C GLN A 301 18.13 12.26 19.96
N ALA A 302 19.37 12.29 20.44
CA ALA A 302 20.38 13.25 19.98
C ALA A 302 20.70 13.09 18.48
N ALA A 303 20.79 11.86 17.98
CA ALA A 303 20.97 11.58 16.56
C ALA A 303 19.78 12.05 15.72
N LYS A 304 18.55 11.80 16.19
CA LYS A 304 17.33 12.27 15.53
C LYS A 304 17.26 13.79 15.47
N ASP A 305 17.56 14.46 16.57
CA ASP A 305 17.59 15.92 16.65
C ASP A 305 18.63 16.54 15.70
N LEU A 306 19.81 15.94 15.59
CA LEU A 306 20.85 16.40 14.67
C LEU A 306 20.46 16.18 13.20
N LEU A 307 19.86 15.03 12.87
CA LEU A 307 19.34 14.75 11.52
C LEU A 307 18.22 15.73 11.15
N ALA A 308 17.30 15.99 12.07
CA ALA A 308 16.25 16.98 11.89
C ALA A 308 16.82 18.38 11.63
N ALA A 309 17.80 18.82 12.43
CA ALA A 309 18.44 20.12 12.27
C ALA A 309 19.22 20.27 10.96
N ARG A 310 19.90 19.20 10.49
CA ARG A 310 20.71 19.22 9.25
C ARG A 310 19.91 18.98 7.98
N GLY A 311 18.83 18.22 8.06
CA GLY A 311 18.04 17.81 6.89
C GLY A 311 16.74 18.59 6.70
N TYR A 312 16.33 19.41 7.67
CA TYR A 312 15.23 20.34 7.50
C TYR A 312 15.70 21.66 6.90
N ASP A 313 14.99 22.10 5.87
CA ASP A 313 15.15 23.42 5.29
C ASP A 313 13.77 24.12 5.33
N PRO A 314 13.61 25.34 5.86
CA PRO A 314 12.32 26.03 5.90
C PRO A 314 11.67 26.25 4.52
N LEU A 315 12.44 26.30 3.44
CA LEU A 315 11.96 26.46 2.06
C LEU A 315 11.70 25.12 1.37
N LEU A 316 12.55 24.11 1.63
CA LEU A 316 12.45 22.79 0.99
C LEU A 316 11.76 21.73 1.87
N GLY A 317 11.39 22.09 3.10
CA GLY A 317 10.82 21.21 4.11
C GLY A 317 11.72 20.03 4.45
N ALA A 318 11.10 18.86 4.61
CA ALA A 318 11.74 17.57 4.86
C ALA A 318 12.44 16.95 3.62
N ARG A 319 12.36 17.58 2.43
CA ARG A 319 12.90 17.00 1.19
C ARG A 319 14.39 16.65 1.26
N PRO A 320 15.27 17.48 1.89
CA PRO A 320 16.68 17.14 2.01
C PRO A 320 16.97 15.99 2.98
N LEU A 321 16.06 15.66 3.92
CA LEU A 321 16.28 14.62 4.94
C LEU A 321 16.71 13.29 4.34
N ARG A 322 16.11 12.87 3.21
CA ARG A 322 16.48 11.60 2.57
C ARG A 322 17.96 11.57 2.21
N ARG A 323 18.45 12.64 1.62
CA ARG A 323 19.85 12.76 1.21
C ARG A 323 20.77 12.85 2.42
N THR A 324 20.34 13.56 3.46
CA THR A 324 21.10 13.65 4.72
C THR A 324 21.20 12.29 5.41
N ILE A 325 20.10 11.55 5.55
CA ILE A 325 20.10 10.19 6.12
C ILE A 325 20.96 9.27 5.26
N GLN A 326 20.84 9.31 3.94
CA GLN A 326 21.66 8.48 3.06
C GLN A 326 23.16 8.75 3.27
N ARG A 327 23.58 10.01 3.21
CA ARG A 327 25.00 10.38 3.33
C ARG A 327 25.56 10.14 4.73
N GLU A 328 24.84 10.56 5.77
CA GLU A 328 25.35 10.56 7.14
C GLU A 328 25.18 9.19 7.81
N ILE A 329 24.12 8.45 7.47
CA ILE A 329 23.78 7.17 8.10
C ILE A 329 24.07 5.99 7.16
N GLU A 330 23.42 5.92 6.00
CA GLU A 330 23.48 4.72 5.13
C GLU A 330 24.88 4.49 4.53
N ASP A 331 25.52 5.54 4.01
CA ASP A 331 26.87 5.46 3.44
C ASP A 331 27.90 5.10 4.54
N SER A 332 27.79 5.74 5.71
CA SER A 332 28.68 5.48 6.87
C SER A 332 28.52 4.06 7.41
N LEU A 333 27.29 3.55 7.48
CA LEU A 333 27.02 2.15 7.85
C LEU A 333 27.62 1.19 6.83
N SER A 334 27.42 1.48 5.54
CA SER A 334 27.92 0.64 4.45
C SER A 334 29.45 0.51 4.49
N GLU A 335 30.15 1.62 4.76
CA GLU A 335 31.59 1.66 4.91
C GLU A 335 32.06 0.81 6.12
N ARG A 336 31.43 0.97 7.28
CA ARG A 336 31.79 0.21 8.50
C ARG A 336 31.50 -1.28 8.39
N ILE A 337 30.41 -1.65 7.71
CA ILE A 337 30.11 -3.05 7.39
C ILE A 337 31.18 -3.62 6.45
N LEU A 338 31.61 -2.86 5.44
CA LEU A 338 32.65 -3.28 4.50
C LEU A 338 34.00 -3.52 5.20
N PHE A 339 34.36 -2.66 6.16
CA PHE A 339 35.56 -2.82 6.99
C PHE A 339 35.39 -3.83 8.14
N SER A 340 34.26 -4.54 8.22
CA SER A 340 33.95 -5.55 9.25
C SER A 340 33.95 -5.01 10.69
N GLU A 341 33.72 -3.72 10.87
CA GLU A 341 33.54 -3.08 12.18
C GLU A 341 32.17 -3.40 12.81
N LEU A 342 31.16 -3.60 11.95
CA LEU A 342 29.79 -3.98 12.32
C LEU A 342 29.46 -5.33 11.71
N LYS A 343 28.84 -6.23 12.48
CA LYS A 343 28.62 -7.62 12.08
C LYS A 343 27.14 -8.02 12.11
N ALA A 344 26.82 -9.10 11.40
CA ALA A 344 25.51 -9.75 11.51
C ALA A 344 25.27 -10.22 12.95
N GLY A 345 24.03 -10.08 13.41
CA GLY A 345 23.61 -10.35 14.79
C GLY A 345 23.74 -9.15 15.73
N GLU A 346 24.11 -7.96 15.23
CA GLU A 346 24.23 -6.74 16.04
C GLU A 346 23.09 -5.74 15.77
N ILE A 347 22.67 -5.05 16.83
CA ILE A 347 21.86 -3.83 16.77
C ILE A 347 22.82 -2.66 16.76
N ILE A 348 22.80 -1.90 15.67
CA ILE A 348 23.66 -0.74 15.46
C ILE A 348 22.99 0.47 16.14
N VAL A 349 23.57 0.92 17.24
CA VAL A 349 23.16 2.14 17.92
C VAL A 349 23.90 3.32 17.32
N VAL A 350 23.14 4.25 16.74
CA VAL A 350 23.62 5.49 16.16
C VAL A 350 23.43 6.61 17.18
N ASP A 351 24.55 7.22 17.56
CA ASP A 351 24.59 8.35 18.49
C ASP A 351 25.38 9.52 17.91
N VAL A 352 25.48 10.61 18.67
CA VAL A 352 26.17 11.83 18.26
C VAL A 352 27.27 12.17 19.26
N GLU A 353 28.47 12.46 18.74
CA GLU A 353 29.59 12.97 19.51
C GLU A 353 29.90 14.44 19.13
N GLY A 354 30.00 15.30 20.14
CA GLY A 354 30.26 16.74 20.00
C GLY A 354 29.00 17.61 20.12
N GLU A 355 29.18 18.92 20.01
CA GLU A 355 28.10 19.91 20.14
C GLU A 355 27.95 20.76 18.87
N GLY A 356 26.69 21.08 18.53
CA GLY A 356 26.36 22.01 17.45
C GLY A 356 26.41 21.41 16.04
N ALA A 357 26.61 22.27 15.05
CA ALA A 357 26.49 21.92 13.63
C ALA A 357 27.58 20.97 13.11
N ASP A 358 28.68 20.81 13.85
CA ASP A 358 29.84 19.97 13.49
C ASP A 358 29.85 18.60 14.20
N ALA A 359 28.80 18.29 14.98
CA ALA A 359 28.71 17.04 15.71
C ALA A 359 28.72 15.81 14.77
N LYS A 360 29.42 14.74 15.15
CA LYS A 360 29.63 13.58 14.27
C LYS A 360 28.78 12.41 14.71
N PHE A 361 28.25 11.67 13.74
CA PHE A 361 27.54 10.43 14.02
C PHE A 361 28.52 9.33 14.40
N THR A 362 28.25 8.66 15.51
CA THR A 362 28.98 7.50 16.00
C THR A 362 28.11 6.27 15.88
N PHE A 363 28.70 5.15 15.48
CA PHE A 363 28.00 3.90 15.27
C PHE A 363 28.62 2.83 16.15
N THR A 364 27.80 2.20 16.98
CA THR A 364 28.25 1.14 17.90
C THR A 364 27.39 -0.09 17.71
N GLY A 365 28.03 -1.24 17.45
CA GLY A 365 27.35 -2.53 17.38
C GLY A 365 27.16 -3.08 18.78
N SER A 366 25.92 -3.36 19.15
CA SER A 366 25.58 -4.09 20.38
C SER A 366 25.05 -5.47 20.00
N PRO A 367 25.48 -6.57 20.66
CA PRO A 367 24.95 -7.89 20.36
C PRO A 367 23.43 -7.89 20.57
N LYS A 368 22.68 -8.37 19.57
CA LYS A 368 21.23 -8.53 19.69
C LYS A 368 20.97 -9.50 20.84
N ALA A 369 20.38 -9.02 21.92
CA ALA A 369 19.98 -9.89 23.02
C ALA A 369 19.02 -10.94 22.47
N ILE A 370 19.36 -12.23 22.61
CA ILE A 370 18.45 -13.33 22.30
C ILE A 370 17.39 -13.33 23.40
N THR A 371 16.38 -12.48 23.28
CA THR A 371 15.15 -12.67 24.03
C THR A 371 14.43 -13.86 23.40
N PRO A 372 14.12 -14.91 24.18
CA PRO A 372 13.41 -16.05 23.63
C PRO A 372 12.01 -15.63 23.18
N ASP A 373 11.72 -15.82 21.89
CA ASP A 373 10.44 -15.45 21.26
C ASP A 373 9.29 -16.43 21.61
N SER A 374 9.55 -17.45 22.44
CA SER A 374 8.53 -18.43 22.84
C SER A 374 8.54 -18.74 24.35
N PRO A 375 7.38 -19.04 24.97
CA PRO A 375 7.31 -19.50 26.36
C PRO A 375 8.04 -20.83 26.61
N GLU A 376 8.30 -21.63 25.57
CA GLU A 376 9.01 -22.91 25.69
C GLU A 376 10.51 -22.73 25.95
N ASP A 377 11.10 -21.64 25.45
CA ASP A 377 12.53 -21.35 25.63
C ASP A 377 12.89 -20.85 27.03
N LEU A 378 11.93 -20.34 27.80
CA LEU A 378 12.10 -19.99 29.23
C LEU A 378 12.31 -21.22 30.12
N ALA A 379 11.86 -22.40 29.68
CA ALA A 379 11.99 -23.64 30.45
C ALA A 379 13.40 -24.27 30.38
N GLN A 380 14.26 -23.80 29.48
CA GLN A 380 15.63 -24.32 29.30
C GLN A 380 16.74 -23.39 29.80
N ALA A 381 16.41 -22.23 30.36
CA ALA A 381 17.41 -21.37 30.97
C ALA A 381 17.97 -22.03 32.26
N PRO A 382 19.29 -22.18 32.42
CA PRO A 382 19.85 -22.69 33.66
C PRO A 382 19.61 -21.67 34.77
N THR A 383 18.79 -22.05 35.76
CA THR A 383 18.61 -21.31 37.01
C THR A 383 19.97 -21.09 37.68
N ALA A 384 20.37 -19.83 37.81
CA ALA A 384 21.50 -19.41 38.64
C ALA A 384 21.14 -19.41 40.13
#